data_AF-A0A6B2Z6Z2-F1
#
_entry.id   AF-A0A6B2Z6Z2-F1
#
_cell.length_a   1.000
_cell.length_b   1.000
_cell.length_c   1.000
_cell.angle_alpha   90.00
_cell.angle_beta   90.00
_cell.angle_gamma   90.00
#
_symmetry.space_group_name_H-M   'P 1'
#
loop_
_entity.id
_entity.type
_entity.pdbx_description
1 polymer ?
#
loop_
_entity_poly.entity_id
_entity_poly.type
_entity_poly.pdbx_seq_one_letter_code
_entity_poly.pdbx_strand_id
1 'polypeptide(L)' 'MTDRTLWSYKDIAAHIQVQPDTVRSYRKHGLLPPPDQVKNGKPYWYGDTVRAWVASRPRNRGR' A
#
# COMPACT_ATOMS: atom_id res chain seq x y z
N MET A 1 -15.89 0.66 -10.80
CA MET A 1 -14.81 0.17 -11.69
C MET A 1 -13.59 -0.06 -10.81
N THR A 2 -13.18 -1.31 -10.65
CA THR A 2 -12.02 -1.70 -9.82
C THR A 2 -10.75 -1.30 -10.56
N ASP A 3 -10.04 -0.33 -10.01
CA ASP A 3 -8.78 0.18 -10.55
C ASP A 3 -7.69 -0.88 -10.28
N ARG A 4 -7.60 -1.88 -11.16
CA ARG A 4 -6.56 -2.92 -11.16
C ARG A 4 -5.20 -2.37 -11.60
N THR A 5 -4.89 -1.12 -11.26
CA THR A 5 -3.60 -0.53 -11.53
C THR A 5 -2.61 -1.08 -10.50
N LEU A 6 -1.48 -1.57 -11.02
CA LEU A 6 -0.37 -2.02 -10.17
C LEU A 6 0.36 -0.80 -9.63
N TRP A 7 0.26 -0.60 -8.33
CA TRP A 7 0.90 0.46 -7.59
C TRP A 7 2.27 0.00 -7.08
N SER A 8 3.26 0.85 -7.33
CA SER A 8 4.57 0.75 -6.70
C SER A 8 4.54 1.36 -5.30
N TYR A 9 5.64 1.24 -4.55
CA TYR A 9 5.79 1.93 -3.28
C TYR A 9 5.51 3.44 -3.35
N LYS A 10 5.87 4.10 -4.47
CA LYS A 10 5.64 5.54 -4.65
C LYS A 10 4.17 5.87 -4.81
N ASP A 11 3.42 5.05 -5.57
CA ASP A 11 2.00 5.27 -5.82
C ASP A 11 1.19 5.02 -4.54
N ILE A 12 1.54 3.97 -3.78
CA ILE A 12 0.95 3.70 -2.47
C ILE A 12 1.21 4.86 -1.51
N ALA A 13 2.45 5.33 -1.47
CA ALA A 13 2.86 6.43 -0.61
C ALA A 13 2.10 7.72 -0.94
N ALA A 14 2.01 8.08 -2.22
CA ALA A 14 1.24 9.21 -2.68
C ALA A 14 -0.26 9.07 -2.35
N HIS A 15 -0.83 7.87 -2.48
CA HIS A 15 -2.24 7.64 -2.19
C HIS A 15 -2.58 7.85 -0.71
N ILE A 16 -1.74 7.35 0.20
CA ILE A 16 -1.96 7.48 1.65
C ILE A 16 -1.28 8.72 2.24
N GLN A 17 -0.71 9.57 1.38
CA GLN A 17 0.00 10.81 1.73
C GLN A 17 1.14 10.60 2.75
N VAL A 18 1.93 9.52 2.56
CA VAL A 18 3.13 9.25 3.36
C VAL A 18 4.37 9.17 2.48
N GLN A 19 5.54 9.02 3.09
CA GLN A 19 6.78 8.78 2.36
C GLN A 19 6.91 7.31 1.90
N PRO A 20 7.51 7.04 0.73
CA PRO A 20 7.79 5.67 0.26
C PRO A 20 8.56 4.82 1.26
N ASP A 21 9.48 5.44 2.02
CA ASP A 21 10.24 4.79 3.09
C ASP A 21 9.35 4.30 4.25
N THR A 22 8.27 5.02 4.54
CA THR A 22 7.26 4.59 5.51
C THR A 22 6.54 3.34 5.04
N VAL A 23 6.18 3.27 3.76
CA VAL A 23 5.57 2.07 3.17
C VAL A 23 6.53 0.88 3.24
N ARG A 24 7.83 1.12 3.01
CA ARG A 24 8.88 0.11 3.15
C ARG A 24 9.01 -0.38 4.59
N SER A 25 8.95 0.52 5.57
CA SER A 25 8.88 0.17 7.00
C SER A 25 7.63 -0.65 7.33
N TYR A 26 6.45 -0.28 6.81
CA TYR A 26 5.25 -1.09 7.02
C TYR A 26 5.40 -2.51 6.51
N ARG A 27 6.01 -2.68 5.33
CA ARG A 27 6.33 -4.02 4.82
C ARG A 27 7.32 -4.74 5.74
N LYS A 28 8.38 -4.08 6.18
CA LYS A 28 9.39 -4.66 7.08
C LYS A 28 8.78 -5.13 8.40
N HIS A 29 7.81 -4.39 8.93
CA HIS A 29 7.12 -4.70 10.18
C HIS A 29 5.86 -5.59 10.00
N GLY A 30 5.59 -6.10 8.79
CA GLY A 30 4.42 -6.95 8.54
C GLY A 30 3.07 -6.23 8.64
N LEU A 31 3.07 -4.89 8.60
CA LEU A 31 1.87 -4.05 8.66
C LEU A 31 1.25 -3.79 7.28
N LEU A 32 2.02 -3.97 6.20
CA LEU A 32 1.54 -3.86 4.83
C LEU A 32 1.04 -5.23 4.35
N PRO A 33 -0.04 -5.30 3.54
CA PRO A 33 -0.47 -6.55 2.93
C PRO A 33 0.66 -7.16 2.08
N PRO A 34 0.66 -8.49 1.88
CA PRO A 34 1.58 -9.13 0.95
C PRO A 34 1.44 -8.52 -0.46
N PRO A 35 2.54 -8.46 -1.23
CA PRO A 35 2.47 -7.94 -2.59
C PRO A 35 1.63 -8.86 -3.48
N ASP A 36 0.67 -8.29 -4.19
CA ASP A 36 -0.19 -9.02 -5.12
C ASP A 36 0.60 -9.54 -6.32
N GLN A 37 1.62 -8.78 -6.74
CA GLN A 37 2.46 -9.11 -7.89
C GLN A 37 3.90 -8.73 -7.62
N VAL A 38 4.83 -9.57 -8.08
CA VAL A 38 6.26 -9.24 -8.07
C VAL A 38 6.74 -9.23 -9.52
N LYS A 39 7.04 -8.04 -10.06
CA LYS A 39 7.60 -7.90 -11.40
C LYS A 39 9.07 -7.50 -11.31
N ASN A 40 9.93 -8.28 -11.95
CA ASN A 40 11.37 -8.01 -12.01
C ASN A 40 12.01 -7.79 -10.62
N GLY A 41 11.63 -8.63 -9.64
CA GLY A 41 12.09 -8.53 -8.25
C GLY A 41 11.50 -7.37 -7.44
N LYS A 42 10.66 -6.51 -8.04
CA LYS A 42 9.98 -5.41 -7.35
C LYS A 42 8.55 -5.83 -6.99
N PRO A 43 8.14 -5.68 -5.72
CA PRO A 43 6.76 -5.93 -5.31
C PRO A 43 5.84 -4.78 -5.75
N TYR A 44 4.65 -5.15 -6.18
CA TYR A 44 3.55 -4.28 -6.59
C TYR A 44 2.27 -4.74 -5.90
N TRP A 45 1.37 -3.79 -5.68
CA TRP A 45 0.07 -4.02 -5.08
C TRP A 45 -1.03 -3.50 -5.99
N TYR A 46 -2.20 -4.07 -5.92
CA TYR A 46 -3.36 -3.45 -6.54
C TYR A 46 -3.83 -2.26 -5.69
N GLY A 47 -4.29 -1.20 -6.37
CA GLY A 47 -4.95 -0.08 -5.72
C GLY A 47 -6.09 -0.53 -4.81
N ASP A 48 -6.86 -1.54 -5.21
CA ASP A 48 -7.92 -2.14 -4.41
C ASP A 48 -7.40 -2.80 -3.11
N THR A 49 -6.31 -3.59 -3.17
CA THR A 49 -5.70 -4.22 -1.99
C THR A 49 -5.24 -3.17 -0.98
N VAL A 50 -4.59 -2.12 -1.48
CA VAL A 50 -4.10 -0.99 -0.66
C VAL A 50 -5.28 -0.23 -0.04
N ARG A 51 -6.32 0.09 -0.83
CA ARG A 51 -7.52 0.77 -0.33
C ARG A 51 -8.25 -0.05 0.74
N ALA A 52 -8.44 -1.35 0.51
CA ALA A 52 -9.06 -2.24 1.49
C ALA A 52 -8.26 -2.31 2.79
N TRP A 53 -6.93 -2.35 2.68
CA TRP A 53 -6.04 -2.31 3.83
C TRP A 53 -6.08 -0.97 4.58
N VAL A 54 -6.07 0.16 3.86
CA VAL A 54 -6.23 1.49 4.47
C VAL A 54 -7.57 1.57 5.20
N ALA A 55 -8.65 1.08 4.60
CA ALA A 55 -9.98 1.05 5.21
C ALA A 55 -10.05 0.11 6.43
N SER A 56 -9.26 -0.97 6.45
CA SER A 56 -9.20 -1.93 7.57
C SER A 56 -8.31 -1.45 8.72
N ARG A 57 -7.46 -0.44 8.51
CA ARG A 57 -6.59 0.09 9.56
C ARG A 57 -7.43 0.82 10.61
N PRO A 58 -7.27 0.51 11.91
CA PRO A 58 -7.95 1.24 12.99
C PRO A 58 -7.48 2.69 13.20
N ARG A 59 -6.74 3.29 12.26
CA ARG A 59 -5.89 4.45 12.55
C ARG A 59 -6.65 5.77 12.41
N ASN A 60 -7.03 6.32 13.57
CA ASN A 60 -6.97 7.75 13.85
C ASN A 60 -7.78 8.66 12.92
N ARG A 61 -9.12 8.52 12.92
CA ARG A 61 -10.00 9.67 12.68
C ARG A 61 -9.84 10.63 13.87
N GLY A 62 -8.72 11.33 13.93
CA GLY A 62 -8.61 12.52 14.74
C GLY A 62 -9.56 13.56 14.14
N ARG A 63 -10.70 13.71 14.83
CA ARG A 63 -11.54 14.90 14.99
C ARG A 63 -11.35 16.06 14.02
#